data_AF-A0A2V2VTE9-F1
#
_entry.id   AF-A0A2V2VTE9-F1
#
_cell.length_a   1.000
_cell.length_b   1.000
_cell.length_c   1.000
_cell.angle_alpha   90.00
_cell.angle_beta   90.00
_cell.angle_gamma   90.00
#
_symmetry.space_group_name_H-M   'P 1'
#
loop_
_entity.id
_entity.type
_entity.pdbx_description
1 polymer ?
#
loop_
_entity_poly.entity_id
_entity_poly.type
_entity_poly.pdbx_seq_one_letter_code
_entity_poly.pdbx_strand_id
1 'polypeptide(L)'
;MPTRTHRYVKCGVLVPHVRARIRDAVQFRYALLPYLYTLFWRAHLDGELIIRPLFFVYPQDPLAYVEPTMLGQRFFLGPHLFVAPVLTSVGTRDVLHTVQIPQEDLYNFWSGEFVAAGTTLRVSKNISYSHLPEEEITPLFQRVGTVLPTFTNTSGMRSTHDAANYTLTVTLPRLEPFFSGGGEYRGSGISDQILAQGDLFVDDGSRHINYHGRNANYHAFCALALECVLFPGKGDLVLRWRAIANSSCCDVLHVLRSSTTDVTDGESFLLTRLRFMFATPEEKKHVTRVESLVDDQRMMLSLGGSKSSLLEVSGVALPLLAGDCHGNGADSRGSSRPVGEVHLKLNFSHDSWL
;
A
#
# COMPACT_ATOMS: atom_id res chain seq x y z
N MET A 1 -42.69 -7.57 -23.00
CA MET A 1 -41.46 -7.13 -22.31
C MET A 1 -40.40 -6.83 -23.36
N PRO A 2 -39.76 -5.65 -23.39
CA PRO A 2 -38.70 -5.41 -24.35
C PRO A 2 -37.46 -6.19 -23.91
N THR A 3 -37.02 -7.11 -24.77
CA THR A 3 -35.76 -7.81 -24.65
C THR A 3 -34.62 -6.79 -24.73
N ARG A 4 -33.96 -6.52 -23.61
CA ARG A 4 -32.70 -5.76 -23.58
C ARG A 4 -31.66 -6.55 -24.38
N THR A 5 -31.50 -6.24 -25.66
CA THR A 5 -30.32 -6.66 -26.42
C THR A 5 -29.11 -6.03 -25.75
N HIS A 6 -28.33 -6.83 -25.02
CA HIS A 6 -27.02 -6.41 -24.51
C HIS A 6 -26.13 -6.05 -25.70
N ARG A 7 -26.08 -4.75 -26.05
CA ARG A 7 -25.08 -4.25 -27.00
C ARG A 7 -23.74 -4.36 -26.28
N TYR A 8 -22.91 -5.31 -26.71
CA TYR A 8 -21.51 -5.36 -26.31
C TYR A 8 -20.83 -4.07 -26.78
N VAL A 9 -20.48 -3.20 -25.85
CA VAL A 9 -19.73 -1.98 -26.16
C VAL A 9 -18.26 -2.36 -26.20
N LYS A 10 -17.70 -2.55 -27.40
CA LYS A 10 -16.27 -2.74 -27.57
C LYS A 10 -15.54 -1.47 -27.10
N CYS A 11 -14.43 -1.63 -26.37
CA CYS A 11 -13.65 -0.51 -25.83
C CYS A 11 -13.20 0.49 -26.93
N GLY A 12 -12.95 0.01 -28.16
CA GLY A 12 -12.61 0.85 -29.31
C GLY A 12 -13.72 1.80 -29.79
N VAL A 13 -14.96 1.59 -29.35
CA VAL A 13 -16.13 2.42 -29.71
C VAL A 13 -16.41 3.49 -28.64
N LEU A 14 -15.71 3.44 -27.50
CA LEU A 14 -15.85 4.44 -26.43
C LEU A 14 -15.15 5.75 -26.79
N VAL A 15 -15.73 6.86 -26.35
CA VAL A 15 -15.14 8.20 -26.49
C VAL A 15 -13.77 8.27 -25.78
N PRO A 16 -12.80 9.09 -26.27
CA PRO A 16 -11.41 9.04 -25.80
C PRO A 16 -11.22 9.21 -24.29
N HIS A 17 -11.93 10.15 -23.66
CA HIS A 17 -11.80 10.40 -22.22
C HIS A 17 -12.34 9.23 -21.37
N VAL A 18 -13.42 8.57 -21.80
CA VAL A 18 -13.94 7.35 -21.13
C VAL A 18 -12.94 6.21 -21.27
N ARG A 19 -12.35 6.05 -22.46
CA ARG A 19 -11.33 5.02 -22.71
C ARG A 19 -10.10 5.24 -21.84
N ALA A 20 -9.65 6.50 -21.68
CA ALA A 20 -8.54 6.84 -20.80
C ALA A 20 -8.84 6.41 -19.36
N ARG A 21 -9.98 6.82 -18.79
CA ARG A 21 -10.36 6.43 -17.41
C ARG A 21 -10.46 4.92 -17.20
N ILE A 22 -10.99 4.17 -18.18
CA ILE A 22 -11.03 2.71 -18.09
C ILE A 22 -9.62 2.11 -18.11
N ARG A 23 -8.74 2.60 -18.98
CA ARG A 23 -7.34 2.17 -19.01
C ARG A 23 -6.65 2.45 -17.68
N ASP A 24 -6.84 3.63 -17.11
CA ASP A 24 -6.22 4.02 -15.84
C ASP A 24 -6.74 3.12 -14.70
N ALA A 25 -8.06 2.83 -14.67
CA ALA A 25 -8.65 1.89 -13.71
C ALA A 25 -8.08 0.46 -13.83
N VAL A 26 -7.90 -0.03 -15.06
CA VAL A 26 -7.29 -1.34 -15.30
C VAL A 26 -5.83 -1.32 -14.87
N GLN A 27 -5.05 -0.32 -15.28
CA GLN A 27 -3.64 -0.18 -14.89
C GLN A 27 -3.48 -0.11 -13.37
N PHE A 28 -4.37 0.60 -12.67
CA PHE A 28 -4.35 0.68 -11.22
C PHE A 28 -4.69 -0.66 -10.55
N ARG A 29 -5.67 -1.41 -11.08
CA ARG A 29 -5.93 -2.78 -10.62
C ARG A 29 -4.69 -3.67 -10.80
N TYR A 30 -3.99 -3.54 -11.93
CA TYR A 30 -2.74 -4.27 -12.15
C TYR A 30 -1.65 -3.82 -11.16
N ALA A 31 -1.59 -2.55 -10.80
CA ALA A 31 -0.64 -2.06 -9.80
C ALA A 31 -0.94 -2.65 -8.41
N LEU A 32 -2.21 -2.85 -8.06
CA LEU A 32 -2.65 -3.46 -6.80
C LEU A 32 -2.46 -4.99 -6.72
N LEU A 33 -2.00 -5.64 -7.78
CA LEU A 33 -1.86 -7.09 -7.82
C LEU A 33 -1.03 -7.70 -6.66
N PRO A 34 0.10 -7.13 -6.22
CA PRO A 34 0.84 -7.65 -5.06
C PRO A 34 -0.01 -7.67 -3.79
N TYR A 35 -0.76 -6.60 -3.54
CA TYR A 35 -1.67 -6.52 -2.41
C TYR A 35 -2.82 -7.52 -2.53
N LEU A 36 -3.50 -7.55 -3.67
CA LEU A 36 -4.62 -8.47 -3.92
C LEU A 36 -4.18 -9.93 -3.76
N TYR A 37 -3.03 -10.30 -4.32
CA TYR A 37 -2.49 -11.66 -4.24
C TYR A 37 -2.16 -12.05 -2.79
N THR A 38 -1.59 -11.12 -2.02
CA THR A 38 -1.37 -11.30 -0.58
C THR A 38 -2.68 -11.50 0.19
N LEU A 39 -3.75 -10.77 -0.16
CA LEU A 39 -5.08 -10.99 0.44
C LEU A 39 -5.65 -12.38 0.11
N PHE A 40 -5.49 -12.86 -1.13
CA PHE A 40 -5.90 -14.21 -1.52
C PHE A 40 -5.13 -15.28 -0.75
N TRP A 41 -3.82 -15.08 -0.56
CA TRP A 41 -2.99 -15.97 0.24
C TRP A 41 -3.45 -16.02 1.71
N ARG A 42 -3.67 -14.87 2.36
CA ARG A 42 -4.22 -14.83 3.73
C ARG A 42 -5.63 -15.43 3.82
N ALA A 43 -6.47 -15.20 2.82
CA ALA A 43 -7.80 -15.80 2.75
C ALA A 43 -7.73 -17.33 2.65
N HIS A 44 -6.76 -17.85 1.90
CA HIS A 44 -6.53 -19.29 1.76
C HIS A 44 -6.03 -19.93 3.07
N LEU A 45 -5.08 -19.28 3.76
CA LEU A 45 -4.48 -19.82 4.99
C LEU A 45 -5.37 -19.67 6.22
N ASP A 46 -5.91 -18.47 6.43
CA ASP A 46 -6.53 -18.06 7.69
C ASP A 46 -8.04 -17.78 7.57
N GLY A 47 -8.60 -17.89 6.35
CA GLY A 47 -10.00 -17.55 6.10
C GLY A 47 -10.30 -16.05 6.18
N GLU A 48 -9.27 -15.19 6.07
CA GLU A 48 -9.46 -13.75 6.07
C GLU A 48 -10.36 -13.26 4.93
N LEU A 49 -11.15 -12.22 5.20
CA LEU A 49 -11.98 -11.56 4.18
C LEU A 49 -11.14 -10.61 3.31
N ILE A 50 -11.22 -10.83 1.98
CA ILE A 50 -10.63 -9.95 0.96
C ILE A 50 -11.46 -8.68 0.81
N ILE A 51 -12.79 -8.81 0.67
CA ILE A 51 -13.72 -7.68 0.70
C ILE A 51 -14.41 -7.73 2.06
N ARG A 52 -14.22 -6.68 2.86
CA ARG A 52 -14.70 -6.55 4.23
C ARG A 52 -15.84 -5.52 4.26
N PRO A 53 -17.09 -5.95 4.45
CA PRO A 53 -18.21 -5.05 4.68
C PRO A 53 -18.00 -4.24 5.96
N LEU A 54 -18.52 -3.01 6.01
CA LEU A 54 -18.30 -2.12 7.16
C LEU A 54 -18.87 -2.70 8.48
N PHE A 55 -20.01 -3.37 8.45
CA PHE A 55 -20.58 -4.02 9.65
C PHE A 55 -19.69 -5.14 10.21
N PHE A 56 -18.82 -5.73 9.38
CA PHE A 56 -17.87 -6.73 9.85
C PHE A 56 -16.67 -6.07 10.52
N VAL A 57 -16.25 -4.90 10.01
CA VAL A 57 -15.11 -4.14 10.54
C VAL A 57 -15.49 -3.35 11.81
N TYR A 58 -16.70 -2.80 11.86
CA TYR A 58 -17.21 -1.97 12.96
C TYR A 58 -18.53 -2.53 13.50
N PRO A 59 -18.51 -3.67 14.20
CA PRO A 59 -19.74 -4.31 14.68
C PRO A 59 -20.47 -3.50 15.77
N GLN A 60 -19.79 -2.53 16.37
CA GLN A 60 -20.35 -1.65 17.40
C GLN A 60 -20.83 -0.30 16.85
N ASP A 61 -20.63 -0.01 15.57
CA ASP A 61 -21.09 1.23 14.95
C ASP A 61 -22.50 1.01 14.37
N PRO A 62 -23.56 1.61 14.95
CA PRO A 62 -24.91 1.47 14.41
C PRO A 62 -25.02 1.95 12.97
N LEU A 63 -24.21 2.93 12.54
CA LEU A 63 -24.21 3.43 11.17
C LEU A 63 -23.73 2.38 10.16
N ALA A 64 -22.94 1.40 10.61
CA ALA A 64 -22.50 0.29 9.77
C ALA A 64 -23.64 -0.67 9.38
N TYR A 65 -24.78 -0.64 10.11
CA TYR A 65 -25.93 -1.53 9.92
C TYR A 65 -27.18 -0.83 9.35
N VAL A 66 -27.31 0.49 9.52
CA VAL A 66 -28.61 1.18 9.37
C VAL A 66 -28.76 1.91 8.03
N GLU A 67 -27.68 2.35 7.41
CA GLU A 67 -27.76 3.25 6.24
C GLU A 67 -27.93 2.47 4.92
N PRO A 68 -29.04 2.63 4.16
CA PRO A 68 -29.24 2.03 2.84
C PRO A 68 -28.20 2.51 1.82
N THR A 69 -27.62 3.68 2.06
CA THR A 69 -26.51 4.28 1.31
C THR A 69 -25.12 3.76 1.73
N MET A 70 -25.03 3.10 2.90
CA MET A 70 -23.80 2.45 3.42
C MET A 70 -23.79 0.94 3.16
N LEU A 71 -24.95 0.28 3.11
CA LEU A 71 -25.04 -1.14 2.77
C LEU A 71 -24.67 -1.37 1.30
N GLY A 72 -23.46 -1.88 1.08
CA GLY A 72 -23.01 -2.40 -0.21
C GLY A 72 -22.38 -1.38 -1.16
N GLN A 73 -22.30 -0.10 -0.79
CA GLN A 73 -21.69 0.93 -1.62
C GLN A 73 -20.23 1.24 -1.25
N ARG A 74 -19.76 0.82 -0.07
CA ARG A 74 -18.40 1.03 0.42
C ARG A 74 -17.92 -0.21 1.14
N PHE A 75 -16.64 -0.46 1.09
CA PHE A 75 -16.04 -1.64 1.71
C PHE A 75 -14.56 -1.40 1.98
N PHE A 76 -14.01 -2.20 2.88
CA PHE A 76 -12.59 -2.35 2.99
C PHE A 76 -12.11 -3.44 2.04
N LEU A 77 -11.14 -3.15 1.18
CA LEU A 77 -10.36 -4.14 0.47
C LEU A 77 -9.19 -4.52 1.39
N GLY A 78 -9.27 -5.72 1.96
CA GLY A 78 -8.38 -6.21 2.99
C GLY A 78 -8.35 -5.30 4.21
N PRO A 79 -7.28 -5.32 5.01
CA PRO A 79 -7.15 -4.43 6.16
C PRO A 79 -6.69 -3.00 5.82
N HIS A 80 -6.28 -2.68 4.59
CA HIS A 80 -5.54 -1.45 4.31
C HIS A 80 -6.34 -0.40 3.54
N LEU A 81 -7.27 -0.79 2.67
CA LEU A 81 -7.87 0.15 1.72
C LEU A 81 -9.37 0.30 1.95
N PHE A 82 -9.85 1.52 2.20
CA PHE A 82 -11.26 1.87 2.21
C PHE A 82 -11.67 2.40 0.84
N VAL A 83 -12.64 1.73 0.22
CA VAL A 83 -13.07 1.98 -1.17
C VAL A 83 -14.49 2.51 -1.17
N ALA A 84 -14.71 3.68 -1.78
CA ALA A 84 -16.01 4.35 -1.87
C ALA A 84 -16.36 4.69 -3.33
N PRO A 85 -16.76 3.69 -4.15
CA PRO A 85 -17.06 3.88 -5.56
C PRO A 85 -18.20 4.87 -5.81
N VAL A 86 -18.13 5.52 -6.97
CA VAL A 86 -19.17 6.44 -7.46
C VAL A 86 -20.26 5.65 -8.17
N LEU A 87 -21.47 5.61 -7.60
CA LEU A 87 -22.56 4.76 -8.10
C LEU A 87 -23.73 5.54 -8.71
N THR A 88 -23.69 6.88 -8.74
CA THR A 88 -24.71 7.71 -9.40
C THR A 88 -24.47 7.94 -10.88
N SER A 89 -25.57 8.02 -11.63
CA SER A 89 -25.58 8.49 -13.02
C SER A 89 -25.33 9.99 -13.12
N VAL A 90 -24.68 10.41 -14.21
CA VAL A 90 -24.55 11.83 -14.59
C VAL A 90 -25.93 12.37 -14.98
N GLY A 91 -26.36 13.50 -14.38
CA GLY A 91 -27.56 14.24 -14.81
C GLY A 91 -28.82 14.08 -13.96
N THR A 92 -28.81 13.23 -12.93
CA THR A 92 -29.78 13.36 -11.82
C THR A 92 -29.41 14.59 -11.01
N ARG A 93 -30.11 15.70 -11.26
CA ARG A 93 -30.00 16.91 -10.43
C ARG A 93 -30.24 16.50 -8.97
N ASP A 94 -29.34 16.93 -8.09
CA ASP A 94 -29.54 17.01 -6.64
C ASP A 94 -29.46 15.72 -5.79
N VAL A 95 -28.70 14.70 -6.21
CA VAL A 95 -28.25 13.68 -5.24
C VAL A 95 -26.80 13.97 -4.84
N LEU A 96 -26.63 14.69 -3.74
CA LEU A 96 -25.33 14.84 -3.08
C LEU A 96 -24.86 13.46 -2.62
N HIS A 97 -23.86 12.88 -3.31
CA HIS A 97 -23.14 11.72 -2.77
C HIS A 97 -22.21 12.19 -1.65
N THR A 98 -22.67 12.04 -0.41
CA THR A 98 -21.82 12.22 0.77
C THR A 98 -21.09 10.92 1.08
N VAL A 99 -19.76 10.93 0.98
CA VAL A 99 -18.93 9.83 1.50
C VAL A 99 -18.70 10.09 2.98
N GLN A 100 -19.41 9.36 3.82
CA GLN A 100 -19.12 9.32 5.24
C GLN A 100 -17.95 8.37 5.47
N ILE A 101 -16.90 8.92 6.08
CA ILE A 101 -15.71 8.20 6.47
C ILE A 101 -16.01 7.44 7.77
N PRO A 102 -15.49 6.21 7.92
CA PRO A 102 -15.64 5.47 9.18
C PRO A 102 -15.04 6.24 10.37
N GLN A 103 -15.28 5.75 11.58
CA GLN A 103 -14.67 6.28 12.81
C GLN A 103 -13.20 5.87 12.93
N GLU A 104 -12.42 6.07 11.86
CA GLU A 104 -11.01 5.76 11.77
C GLU A 104 -10.30 6.80 10.89
N ASP A 105 -9.09 7.16 11.28
CA ASP A 105 -8.25 8.08 10.51
C ASP A 105 -7.72 7.38 9.25
N LEU A 106 -7.81 8.07 8.11
CA LEU A 106 -7.39 7.57 6.81
C LEU A 106 -6.52 8.62 6.08
N TYR A 107 -5.84 8.20 5.03
CA TYR A 107 -5.26 9.11 4.03
C TYR A 107 -5.93 8.90 2.68
N ASN A 108 -6.24 9.98 1.96
CA ASN A 108 -6.58 9.87 0.54
C ASN A 108 -5.38 9.27 -0.21
N PHE A 109 -5.57 8.13 -0.87
CA PHE A 109 -4.49 7.37 -1.49
C PHE A 109 -3.80 8.13 -2.63
N TRP A 110 -4.53 9.01 -3.30
CA TRP A 110 -4.06 9.78 -4.45
C TRP A 110 -3.34 11.05 -3.97
N SER A 111 -4.03 11.90 -3.20
CA SER A 111 -3.49 13.20 -2.79
C SER A 111 -2.51 13.12 -1.62
N GLY A 112 -2.61 12.06 -0.80
CA GLY A 112 -1.90 11.94 0.48
C GLY A 112 -2.49 12.80 1.59
N GLU A 113 -3.66 13.40 1.38
CA GLU A 113 -4.34 14.23 2.38
C GLU A 113 -4.86 13.37 3.53
N PHE A 114 -4.64 13.84 4.76
CA PHE A 114 -5.17 13.20 5.97
C PHE A 114 -6.67 13.47 6.12
N VAL A 115 -7.43 12.42 6.44
CA VAL A 115 -8.87 12.45 6.64
C VAL A 115 -9.18 11.90 8.03
N ALA A 116 -9.65 12.78 8.92
CA ALA A 116 -9.93 12.41 10.31
C ALA A 116 -11.14 11.48 10.43
N ALA A 117 -11.12 10.62 11.45
CA ALA A 117 -12.23 9.76 11.83
C ALA A 117 -13.56 10.51 11.92
N GLY A 118 -14.63 9.91 11.40
CA GLY A 118 -15.98 10.48 11.46
C GLY A 118 -16.19 11.74 10.61
N THR A 119 -15.19 12.17 9.85
CA THR A 119 -15.34 13.27 8.90
C THR A 119 -16.41 12.89 7.88
N THR A 120 -17.49 13.65 7.83
CA THR A 120 -18.36 13.60 6.66
C THR A 120 -17.65 14.35 5.56
N LEU A 121 -16.98 13.62 4.65
CA LEU A 121 -16.59 14.20 3.38
C LEU A 121 -17.88 14.51 2.63
N ARG A 122 -18.39 15.71 2.86
CA ARG A 122 -19.18 16.42 1.86
C ARG A 122 -18.21 16.64 0.72
N VAL A 123 -18.07 15.63 -0.14
CA VAL A 123 -17.46 15.83 -1.44
C VAL A 123 -18.44 16.74 -2.17
N SER A 124 -18.25 18.04 -1.93
CA SER A 124 -19.19 19.07 -2.29
C SER A 124 -19.20 19.13 -3.80
N LYS A 125 -20.40 18.93 -4.35
CA LYS A 125 -20.76 18.92 -5.78
C LYS A 125 -20.46 17.59 -6.46
N ASN A 126 -21.54 16.84 -6.68
CA ASN A 126 -21.70 15.91 -7.79
C ASN A 126 -20.46 15.05 -8.03
N ILE A 127 -20.18 14.05 -7.20
CA ILE A 127 -19.23 13.01 -7.63
C ILE A 127 -19.88 12.25 -8.78
N SER A 128 -19.63 12.73 -9.98
CA SER A 128 -19.60 11.93 -11.17
C SER A 128 -18.14 11.63 -11.46
N TYR A 129 -17.85 10.53 -12.14
CA TYR A 129 -16.53 10.30 -12.74
C TYR A 129 -16.03 11.50 -13.57
N SER A 130 -16.92 12.37 -14.07
CA SER A 130 -16.56 13.62 -14.76
C SER A 130 -16.00 14.74 -13.86
N HIS A 131 -16.15 14.63 -12.54
CA HIS A 131 -15.72 15.65 -11.56
C HIS A 131 -14.56 15.20 -10.67
N LEU A 132 -14.14 13.92 -10.75
CA LEU A 132 -12.92 13.47 -10.08
C LEU A 132 -11.68 14.11 -10.72
N PRO A 133 -10.65 14.48 -9.94
CA PRO A 133 -9.34 14.83 -10.47
C PRO A 133 -8.86 13.84 -11.52
N GLU A 134 -8.06 14.28 -12.49
CA GLU A 134 -7.59 13.41 -13.58
C GLU A 134 -6.82 12.19 -13.06
N GLU A 135 -6.08 12.38 -11.96
CA GLU A 135 -5.28 11.36 -11.26
C GLU A 135 -6.12 10.41 -10.41
N GLU A 136 -7.36 10.79 -10.04
CA GLU A 136 -8.23 10.01 -9.16
C GLU A 136 -9.23 9.18 -9.97
N ILE A 137 -9.06 7.86 -9.91
CA ILE A 137 -9.94 6.91 -10.61
C ILE A 137 -11.21 6.66 -9.82
N THR A 138 -11.10 6.59 -8.50
CA THR A 138 -12.18 6.35 -7.55
C THR A 138 -11.78 6.89 -6.18
N PRO A 139 -12.73 7.36 -5.35
CA PRO A 139 -12.44 7.65 -3.96
C PRO A 139 -11.86 6.42 -3.26
N LEU A 140 -10.60 6.52 -2.87
CA LEU A 140 -9.79 5.47 -2.30
C LEU A 140 -8.95 6.05 -1.18
N PHE A 141 -9.00 5.38 -0.03
CA PHE A 141 -8.30 5.82 1.16
C PHE A 141 -7.49 4.67 1.73
N GLN A 142 -6.27 4.96 2.17
CA GLN A 142 -5.43 4.00 2.87
C GLN A 142 -5.53 4.25 4.38
N ARG A 143 -5.78 3.19 5.13
CA ARG A 143 -5.87 3.19 6.59
C ARG A 143 -4.53 3.57 7.21
N VAL A 144 -4.55 4.43 8.22
CA VAL A 144 -3.37 4.82 9.00
C VAL A 144 -2.66 3.58 9.57
N GLY A 145 -1.33 3.60 9.60
CA GLY A 145 -0.53 2.53 10.18
C GLY A 145 -0.40 1.31 9.27
N THR A 146 -0.52 1.49 7.96
CA THR A 146 -0.40 0.40 6.99
C THR A 146 0.72 0.62 5.98
N VAL A 147 1.35 -0.48 5.56
CA VAL A 147 2.29 -0.54 4.43
C VAL A 147 1.63 -1.30 3.29
N LEU A 148 1.44 -0.63 2.15
CA LEU A 148 0.78 -1.18 0.98
C LEU A 148 1.79 -1.43 -0.16
N PRO A 149 2.02 -2.69 -0.57
CA PRO A 149 2.82 -3.00 -1.73
C PRO A 149 2.02 -2.92 -3.04
N THR A 150 2.55 -2.23 -4.04
CA THR A 150 2.01 -2.16 -5.40
C THR A 150 3.12 -2.29 -6.43
N PHE A 151 2.80 -2.65 -7.68
CA PHE A 151 3.77 -2.51 -8.77
C PHE A 151 3.96 -1.05 -9.15
N THR A 152 5.21 -0.64 -9.38
CA THR A 152 5.58 0.73 -9.78
C THR A 152 5.20 1.01 -11.24
N ASN A 153 5.35 0.02 -12.12
CA ASN A 153 5.01 0.11 -13.53
C ASN A 153 4.26 -1.15 -13.96
N THR A 154 3.13 -0.97 -14.64
CA THR A 154 2.25 -2.04 -15.09
C THR A 154 2.23 -2.22 -16.60
N SER A 155 3.08 -1.48 -17.32
CA SER A 155 3.18 -1.54 -18.77
C SER A 155 3.59 -2.94 -19.22
N GLY A 156 2.75 -3.58 -20.03
CA GLY A 156 3.02 -4.92 -20.56
C GLY A 156 2.70 -6.07 -19.60
N MET A 157 2.26 -5.78 -18.37
CA MET A 157 1.91 -6.83 -17.40
C MET A 157 0.68 -7.62 -17.83
N ARG A 158 0.78 -8.94 -17.66
CA ARG A 158 -0.22 -9.98 -17.88
C ARG A 158 -0.58 -10.66 -16.57
N SER A 159 0.36 -10.79 -15.65
CA SER A 159 0.17 -11.47 -14.36
C SER A 159 0.90 -10.79 -13.18
N THR A 160 0.58 -11.23 -11.96
CA THR A 160 1.30 -10.93 -10.70
C THR A 160 2.76 -11.37 -10.68
N HIS A 161 3.15 -12.26 -11.57
CA HIS A 161 4.44 -12.96 -11.55
C HIS A 161 5.38 -12.47 -12.64
N ASP A 162 4.91 -11.53 -13.44
CA ASP A 162 5.73 -10.85 -14.43
C ASP A 162 6.81 -10.04 -13.72
N ALA A 163 7.97 -9.93 -14.36
CA ALA A 163 9.09 -9.15 -13.87
C ALA A 163 8.67 -7.68 -13.68
N ALA A 164 8.56 -7.25 -12.43
CA ALA A 164 8.08 -5.93 -12.08
C ALA A 164 8.78 -5.39 -10.82
N ASN A 165 8.81 -4.06 -10.74
CA ASN A 165 9.35 -3.33 -9.60
C ASN A 165 8.22 -2.85 -8.70
N TYR A 166 8.54 -2.66 -7.42
CA TYR A 166 7.60 -2.41 -6.35
C TYR A 166 7.65 -0.98 -5.83
N THR A 167 6.48 -0.50 -5.45
CA THR A 167 6.27 0.70 -4.64
C THR A 167 5.73 0.26 -3.29
N LEU A 168 6.29 0.78 -2.20
CA LEU A 168 5.67 0.67 -0.87
C LEU A 168 5.07 2.01 -0.47
N THR A 169 3.76 2.02 -0.19
CA THR A 169 3.06 3.19 0.35
C THR A 169 2.83 3.01 1.84
N VAL A 170 3.53 3.79 2.65
CA VAL A 170 3.50 3.77 4.12
C VAL A 170 2.62 4.92 4.62
N THR A 171 1.64 4.59 5.45
CA THR A 171 0.80 5.59 6.13
C THR A 171 1.14 5.60 7.61
N LEU A 172 1.52 6.76 8.13
CA LEU A 172 1.94 6.91 9.51
C LEU A 172 0.81 7.48 10.37
N PRO A 173 0.75 7.11 11.66
CA PRO A 173 -0.09 7.86 12.60
C PRO A 173 0.43 9.28 12.74
N ARG A 174 -0.39 10.12 13.38
CA ARG A 174 0.04 11.41 13.92
C ARG A 174 1.34 11.23 14.70
N LEU A 175 2.41 11.88 14.25
CA LEU A 175 3.73 11.75 14.83
C LEU A 175 3.91 12.63 16.08
N GLU A 176 3.06 13.63 16.25
CA GLU A 176 3.06 14.60 17.33
C GLU A 176 3.18 14.04 18.74
N PRO A 177 2.47 12.96 19.09
CA PRO A 177 2.61 12.37 20.43
C PRO A 177 4.01 11.83 20.71
N PHE A 178 4.79 11.51 19.66
CA PHE A 178 6.12 10.92 19.78
C PHE A 178 7.23 11.96 19.85
N PHE A 179 6.97 13.23 19.53
CA PHE A 179 7.98 14.29 19.49
C PHE A 179 7.61 15.45 20.44
N SER A 180 8.63 16.15 20.95
CA SER A 180 8.51 17.27 21.88
C SER A 180 8.48 18.62 21.16
N GLY A 181 8.27 19.70 21.92
CA GLY A 181 8.32 21.12 21.53
C GLY A 181 9.55 21.60 20.72
N GLY A 182 10.55 20.74 20.51
CA GLY A 182 11.75 21.00 19.72
C GLY A 182 12.11 19.88 18.73
N GLY A 183 11.19 18.97 18.42
CA GLY A 183 11.44 17.83 17.53
C GLY A 183 12.22 16.67 18.16
N GLU A 184 12.50 16.73 19.47
CA GLU A 184 13.14 15.63 20.19
C GLU A 184 12.13 14.52 20.51
N TYR A 185 12.54 13.27 20.36
CA TYR A 185 11.70 12.11 20.66
C TYR A 185 11.33 12.05 22.15
N ARG A 186 10.03 11.93 22.46
CA ARG A 186 9.48 11.89 23.83
C ARG A 186 9.46 10.50 24.47
N GLY A 187 9.74 9.44 23.72
CA GLY A 187 9.58 8.08 24.22
C GLY A 187 10.65 7.70 25.26
N SER A 188 10.19 7.25 26.43
CA SER A 188 11.02 6.70 27.51
C SER A 188 11.29 5.18 27.37
N GLY A 189 10.89 4.57 26.25
CA GLY A 189 10.92 3.12 26.04
C GLY A 189 12.22 2.61 25.44
N ILE A 190 12.62 1.39 25.84
CA ILE A 190 13.80 0.66 25.32
C ILE A 190 13.46 -0.07 24.00
N SER A 191 12.18 -0.21 23.64
CA SER A 191 11.72 -1.02 22.50
C SER A 191 11.23 -0.19 21.31
N ASP A 192 11.67 -0.58 20.12
CA ASP A 192 11.11 -0.27 18.81
C ASP A 192 9.58 -0.18 18.81
N GLN A 193 9.03 0.98 18.41
CA GLN A 193 7.59 1.13 18.23
C GLN A 193 7.23 0.97 16.77
N ILE A 194 6.39 -0.02 16.46
CA ILE A 194 5.88 -0.21 15.10
C ILE A 194 4.77 0.81 14.84
N LEU A 195 4.97 1.66 13.85
CA LEU A 195 4.04 2.70 13.44
C LEU A 195 3.16 2.27 12.26
N ALA A 196 3.68 1.42 11.38
CA ALA A 196 2.91 0.88 10.27
C ALA A 196 3.32 -0.56 9.93
N GLN A 197 2.36 -1.37 9.46
CA GLN A 197 2.59 -2.76 9.09
C GLN A 197 1.89 -3.17 7.79
N GLY A 198 2.43 -4.18 7.12
CA GLY A 198 1.79 -4.84 5.99
C GLY A 198 2.51 -6.13 5.65
N ASP A 199 1.95 -6.89 4.71
CA ASP A 199 2.57 -8.10 4.20
C ASP A 199 2.75 -8.02 2.70
N LEU A 200 3.71 -8.78 2.19
CA LEU A 200 3.85 -9.10 0.78
C LEU A 200 4.09 -10.60 0.61
N PHE A 201 3.20 -11.25 -0.14
CA PHE A 201 3.34 -12.65 -0.54
C PHE A 201 3.71 -12.77 -2.02
N VAL A 202 4.70 -13.62 -2.31
CA VAL A 202 5.20 -13.92 -3.65
C VAL A 202 5.46 -15.41 -3.78
N ASP A 203 5.00 -16.02 -4.87
CA ASP A 203 5.34 -17.38 -5.28
C ASP A 203 5.60 -17.42 -6.79
N ASP A 204 5.48 -18.57 -7.45
CA ASP A 204 5.66 -18.74 -8.89
C ASP A 204 4.36 -18.63 -9.72
N GLY A 205 3.21 -18.48 -9.07
CA GLY A 205 1.92 -18.20 -9.69
C GLY A 205 1.26 -19.32 -10.47
N SER A 206 1.88 -20.48 -10.55
CA SER A 206 1.47 -21.52 -11.48
C SER A 206 1.47 -22.91 -10.85
N ARG A 207 2.39 -23.17 -9.91
CA ARG A 207 2.46 -24.47 -9.26
C ARG A 207 1.47 -24.53 -8.11
N HIS A 208 0.85 -25.70 -7.95
CA HIS A 208 0.05 -25.98 -6.77
C HIS A 208 1.00 -26.14 -5.57
N ILE A 209 0.99 -25.15 -4.68
CA ILE A 209 1.82 -25.15 -3.48
C ILE A 209 0.94 -25.53 -2.29
N ASN A 210 1.36 -26.54 -1.52
CA ASN A 210 0.75 -26.81 -0.23
C ASN A 210 1.43 -25.92 0.83
N TYR A 211 0.85 -24.76 1.09
CA TYR A 211 1.37 -23.80 2.07
C TYR A 211 1.33 -24.30 3.53
N HIS A 212 0.58 -25.37 3.82
CA HIS A 212 0.56 -26.03 5.14
C HIS A 212 1.55 -27.20 5.26
N GLY A 213 2.15 -27.64 4.15
CA GLY A 213 3.04 -28.79 4.10
C GLY A 213 4.46 -28.45 4.56
N ARG A 214 5.03 -29.24 5.48
CA ARG A 214 6.43 -29.08 5.94
C ARG A 214 7.49 -29.69 5.00
N ASN A 215 7.08 -30.25 3.86
CA ASN A 215 8.01 -30.88 2.93
C ASN A 215 8.78 -29.82 2.14
N ALA A 216 10.05 -29.64 2.49
CA ALA A 216 10.95 -28.61 1.98
C ALA A 216 11.35 -28.76 0.50
N ASN A 217 10.94 -29.84 -0.17
CA ASN A 217 11.52 -30.21 -1.46
C ASN A 217 10.85 -29.57 -2.70
N TYR A 218 9.70 -28.90 -2.57
CA TYR A 218 8.93 -28.47 -3.77
C TYR A 218 8.19 -27.12 -3.68
N HIS A 219 8.38 -26.33 -2.63
CA HIS A 219 7.54 -25.15 -2.40
C HIS A 219 8.37 -23.93 -2.02
N ALA A 220 8.85 -23.20 -3.03
CA ALA A 220 9.41 -21.88 -2.83
C ALA A 220 8.25 -20.87 -2.81
N PHE A 221 7.91 -20.37 -1.62
CA PHE A 221 7.11 -19.16 -1.47
C PHE A 221 7.87 -18.18 -0.58
N CYS A 222 7.62 -16.89 -0.77
CA CYS A 222 8.20 -15.80 -0.01
C CYS A 222 7.06 -15.02 0.62
N ALA A 223 7.08 -14.89 1.93
CA ALA A 223 6.16 -14.03 2.67
C ALA A 223 7.01 -13.04 3.47
N LEU A 224 6.81 -11.75 3.22
CA LEU A 224 7.53 -10.67 3.86
C LEU A 224 6.60 -9.92 4.80
N ALA A 225 7.02 -9.76 6.06
CA ALA A 225 6.45 -8.78 6.96
C ALA A 225 7.12 -7.42 6.70
N LEU A 226 6.31 -6.41 6.38
CA LEU A 226 6.72 -5.04 6.14
C LEU A 226 6.41 -4.22 7.39
N GLU A 227 7.41 -3.56 7.97
CA GLU A 227 7.27 -2.81 9.23
C GLU A 227 7.92 -1.45 9.09
N CYS A 228 7.19 -0.38 9.40
CA CYS A 228 7.78 0.92 9.66
C CYS A 228 7.88 1.14 11.17
N VAL A 229 9.09 1.32 11.67
CA VAL A 229 9.43 1.39 13.09
C VAL A 229 10.02 2.75 13.41
N LEU A 230 9.66 3.31 14.55
CA LEU A 230 10.31 4.48 15.12
C LEU A 230 11.33 4.02 16.16
N PHE A 231 12.62 4.31 15.92
CA PHE A 231 13.71 3.91 16.81
C PHE A 231 13.87 4.89 17.99
N PRO A 232 13.72 4.42 19.24
CA PRO A 232 13.93 5.24 20.42
C PRO A 232 15.37 5.79 20.50
N GLY A 233 15.53 7.08 20.81
CA GLY A 233 16.83 7.71 21.05
C GLY A 233 17.52 8.33 19.82
N LYS A 234 17.07 8.00 18.60
CA LYS A 234 17.52 8.70 17.36
C LYS A 234 16.40 9.47 16.66
N GLY A 235 15.14 9.09 16.88
CA GLY A 235 13.99 9.67 16.16
C GLY A 235 13.92 9.25 14.68
N ASP A 236 14.73 8.28 14.29
CA ASP A 236 14.78 7.76 12.92
C ASP A 236 13.58 6.82 12.69
N LEU A 237 12.91 7.00 11.56
CA LEU A 237 11.95 6.04 11.03
C LEU A 237 12.68 4.99 10.21
N VAL A 238 12.39 3.72 10.40
CA VAL A 238 13.01 2.65 9.63
C VAL A 238 11.93 1.80 9.03
N LEU A 239 11.89 1.75 7.71
CA LEU A 239 11.09 0.80 6.96
C LEU A 239 11.93 -0.45 6.73
N ARG A 240 11.55 -1.57 7.33
CA ARG A 240 12.22 -2.86 7.17
C ARG A 240 11.27 -3.92 6.64
N TRP A 241 11.80 -4.88 5.91
CA TRP A 241 11.05 -6.06 5.49
C TRP A 241 11.79 -7.34 5.88
N ARG A 242 11.05 -8.32 6.40
CA ARG A 242 11.61 -9.54 6.98
C ARG A 242 10.87 -10.75 6.45
N ALA A 243 11.60 -11.81 6.11
CA ALA A 243 10.99 -13.07 5.72
C ALA A 243 10.28 -13.70 6.93
N ILE A 244 9.03 -14.11 6.74
CA ILE A 244 8.26 -14.85 7.75
C ILE A 244 8.80 -16.29 7.81
N ALA A 245 8.69 -16.93 8.98
CA ALA A 245 9.14 -18.29 9.18
C ALA A 245 8.61 -19.26 8.10
N ASN A 246 9.47 -20.19 7.67
CA ASN A 246 9.20 -21.18 6.62
C ASN A 246 9.01 -20.61 5.21
N SER A 247 9.34 -19.34 4.96
CA SER A 247 9.41 -18.77 3.61
C SER A 247 10.84 -18.78 3.06
N SER A 248 11.00 -18.90 1.74
CA SER A 248 12.28 -18.88 1.03
C SER A 248 12.25 -17.87 -0.12
N CYS A 249 12.67 -16.64 0.16
CA CYS A 249 12.69 -15.57 -0.82
C CYS A 249 13.79 -15.73 -1.88
N CYS A 250 14.92 -16.36 -1.52
CA CYS A 250 15.97 -16.67 -2.47
C CYS A 250 15.50 -17.71 -3.52
N ASP A 251 14.85 -18.79 -3.09
CA ASP A 251 14.37 -19.82 -4.01
C ASP A 251 13.28 -19.27 -4.94
N VAL A 252 12.36 -18.45 -4.43
CA VAL A 252 11.33 -17.78 -5.23
C VAL A 252 11.99 -16.88 -6.28
N LEU A 253 12.96 -16.07 -5.88
CA LEU A 253 13.68 -15.18 -6.79
C LEU A 253 14.40 -15.98 -7.89
N HIS A 254 15.02 -17.11 -7.54
CA HIS A 254 15.66 -18.00 -8.50
C HIS A 254 14.66 -18.57 -9.51
N VAL A 255 13.51 -19.07 -9.04
CA VAL A 255 12.44 -19.61 -9.90
C VAL A 255 11.91 -18.53 -10.85
N LEU A 256 11.56 -17.35 -10.32
CA LEU A 256 11.01 -16.26 -11.12
C LEU A 256 12.01 -15.81 -12.21
N ARG A 257 13.29 -15.64 -11.87
CA ARG A 257 14.35 -15.29 -12.83
C ARG A 257 14.60 -16.36 -13.89
N SER A 258 14.45 -17.63 -13.54
CA SER A 258 14.60 -18.73 -14.51
C SER A 258 13.43 -18.83 -15.50
N SER A 259 12.26 -18.29 -15.14
CA SER A 259 11.04 -18.35 -15.95
C SER A 259 10.88 -17.16 -16.91
N THR A 260 11.60 -16.07 -16.67
CA THR A 260 11.55 -14.85 -17.50
C THR A 260 12.46 -15.01 -18.72
N THR A 261 11.87 -15.05 -19.92
CA THR A 261 12.59 -15.13 -21.20
C THR A 261 13.23 -13.81 -21.64
N ASP A 262 12.86 -12.69 -21.01
CA ASP A 262 13.47 -11.39 -21.25
C ASP A 262 14.75 -11.26 -20.43
N VAL A 263 15.87 -11.48 -21.11
CA VAL A 263 17.25 -11.25 -20.64
C VAL A 263 17.51 -9.74 -20.61
N THR A 264 16.80 -9.01 -19.77
CA THR A 264 17.26 -7.70 -19.28
C THR A 264 17.71 -7.88 -17.85
N ASP A 265 19.03 -7.96 -17.70
CA ASP A 265 19.79 -8.21 -16.48
C ASP A 265 19.18 -7.57 -15.24
N GLY A 266 18.96 -8.36 -14.18
CA GLY A 266 19.02 -7.93 -12.77
C GLY A 266 18.01 -6.91 -12.22
N GLU A 267 17.27 -6.16 -13.05
CA GLU A 267 16.51 -4.95 -12.64
C GLU A 267 15.02 -5.19 -12.30
N SER A 268 14.68 -6.41 -11.86
CA SER A 268 13.30 -6.77 -11.52
C SER A 268 13.19 -7.29 -10.10
N PHE A 269 11.99 -7.18 -9.52
CA PHE A 269 11.71 -7.44 -8.11
C PHE A 269 12.44 -6.49 -7.14
N LEU A 270 12.70 -5.27 -7.62
CA LEU A 270 13.30 -4.21 -6.84
C LEU A 270 12.23 -3.29 -6.25
N LEU A 271 12.45 -2.83 -5.03
CA LEU A 271 11.80 -1.65 -4.49
C LEU A 271 12.37 -0.41 -5.18
N THR A 272 11.54 0.27 -5.97
CA THR A 272 11.98 1.43 -6.77
C THR A 272 11.34 2.76 -6.37
N ARG A 273 10.27 2.71 -5.60
CA ARG A 273 9.57 3.89 -5.11
C ARG A 273 9.06 3.68 -3.68
N LEU A 274 9.18 4.71 -2.87
CA LEU A 274 8.59 4.79 -1.54
C LEU A 274 7.69 6.01 -1.44
N ARG A 275 6.52 5.83 -0.84
CA ARG A 275 5.57 6.91 -0.55
C ARG A 275 5.32 6.90 0.96
N PHE A 276 5.56 8.01 1.63
CA PHE A 276 5.25 8.18 3.06
C PHE A 276 4.17 9.24 3.20
N MET A 277 3.03 8.84 3.77
CA MET A 277 1.93 9.72 4.13
C MET A 277 1.95 9.94 5.63
N PHE A 278 1.91 11.20 6.05
CA PHE A 278 1.93 11.58 7.45
C PHE A 278 1.09 12.84 7.67
N ALA A 279 0.45 12.92 8.82
CA ALA A 279 -0.33 14.06 9.23
C ALA A 279 0.57 15.03 10.00
N THR A 280 0.42 16.32 9.70
CA THR A 280 1.02 17.40 10.48
C THR A 280 -0.10 18.25 11.05
N PRO A 281 -0.03 18.72 12.32
CA PRO A 281 -0.95 19.73 12.81
C PRO A 281 -0.68 21.00 12.03
N GLU A 282 -1.73 21.45 11.35
CA GLU A 282 -1.73 22.69 10.58
C GLU A 282 -0.83 22.62 9.33
N GLU A 283 -1.27 23.25 8.25
CA GLU A 283 -0.65 23.27 6.90
C GLU A 283 0.80 23.83 6.85
N LYS A 284 1.49 23.93 7.99
CA LYS A 284 2.76 24.64 8.19
C LYS A 284 3.94 23.78 8.64
N LYS A 285 3.83 22.46 8.76
CA LYS A 285 5.01 21.63 9.08
C LYS A 285 5.55 20.98 7.81
N HIS A 286 6.53 21.62 7.21
CA HIS A 286 7.30 21.01 6.14
C HIS A 286 8.26 20.00 6.77
N VAL A 287 8.18 18.73 6.36
CA VAL A 287 9.34 17.84 6.47
C VAL A 287 10.37 18.42 5.50
N THR A 288 11.27 19.25 6.04
CA THR A 288 12.12 20.13 5.25
C THR A 288 13.30 19.39 4.62
N ARG A 289 13.65 18.21 5.12
CA ARG A 289 14.78 17.44 4.61
C ARG A 289 14.73 15.98 5.08
N VAL A 290 14.81 15.04 4.14
CA VAL A 290 15.32 13.70 4.45
C VAL A 290 16.84 13.78 4.37
N GLU A 291 17.52 13.77 5.52
CA GLU A 291 18.97 14.02 5.58
C GLU A 291 19.80 12.87 5.03
N SER A 292 19.30 11.63 5.17
CA SER A 292 19.95 10.45 4.64
C SER A 292 18.93 9.32 4.60
N LEU A 293 18.61 8.86 3.40
CA LEU A 293 18.09 7.52 3.20
C LEU A 293 19.30 6.62 3.08
N VAL A 294 19.57 5.83 4.11
CA VAL A 294 20.72 4.93 4.18
C VAL A 294 20.12 3.53 4.06
N ASP A 295 20.42 2.86 2.95
CA ASP A 295 20.20 1.42 2.83
C ASP A 295 21.30 0.66 3.60
N ASP A 296 21.22 -0.67 3.64
CA ASP A 296 22.25 -1.53 4.24
C ASP A 296 23.66 -1.32 3.64
N GLN A 297 23.75 -0.65 2.48
CA GLN A 297 24.99 -0.33 1.74
C GLN A 297 25.42 1.16 1.86
N ARG A 298 24.68 1.98 2.61
CA ARG A 298 24.86 3.42 2.80
C ARG A 298 24.78 4.29 1.53
N MET A 299 23.93 3.96 0.56
CA MET A 299 23.70 4.81 -0.62
C MET A 299 22.65 5.89 -0.38
N MET A 300 22.97 7.14 -0.74
CA MET A 300 22.07 8.30 -0.63
C MET A 300 20.98 8.30 -1.70
N LEU A 301 19.70 8.27 -1.30
CA LEU A 301 18.56 8.31 -2.22
C LEU A 301 18.11 9.75 -2.56
N SER A 302 17.64 9.97 -3.79
CA SER A 302 17.13 11.26 -4.25
C SER A 302 15.67 11.50 -3.87
N LEU A 303 15.38 12.67 -3.31
CA LEU A 303 14.02 13.15 -3.09
C LEU A 303 13.35 13.47 -4.43
N GLY A 304 12.23 12.82 -4.74
CA GLY A 304 11.50 13.06 -5.99
C GLY A 304 10.58 14.27 -5.89
N GLY A 305 9.76 14.32 -4.84
CA GLY A 305 8.83 15.41 -4.57
C GLY A 305 8.27 15.34 -3.15
N SER A 306 7.91 16.50 -2.59
CA SER A 306 7.31 16.61 -1.25
C SER A 306 6.10 17.54 -1.30
N LYS A 307 4.94 17.03 -0.86
CA LYS A 307 3.76 17.82 -0.46
C LYS A 307 3.74 17.86 1.08
N SER A 308 2.92 18.75 1.66
CA SER A 308 2.82 18.91 3.12
C SER A 308 2.52 17.61 3.90
N SER A 309 1.86 16.63 3.28
CA SER A 309 1.47 15.35 3.88
C SER A 309 1.90 14.10 3.10
N LEU A 310 2.66 14.25 2.01
CA LEU A 310 3.13 13.14 1.16
C LEU A 310 4.58 13.37 0.74
N LEU A 311 5.43 12.43 1.10
CA LEU A 311 6.83 12.36 0.71
C LEU A 311 7.01 11.21 -0.28
N GLU A 312 7.56 11.51 -1.46
CA GLU A 312 7.89 10.49 -2.47
C GLU A 312 9.39 10.40 -2.72
N VAL A 313 9.92 9.19 -2.54
CA VAL A 313 11.30 8.82 -2.85
C VAL A 313 11.27 7.93 -4.08
N SER A 314 12.01 8.33 -5.12
CA SER A 314 12.14 7.59 -6.38
C SER A 314 13.61 7.38 -6.71
N GLY A 315 13.90 6.43 -7.60
CA GLY A 315 15.29 6.07 -7.94
C GLY A 315 15.93 5.14 -6.92
N VAL A 316 15.11 4.49 -6.09
CA VAL A 316 15.55 3.39 -5.21
C VAL A 316 15.79 2.14 -6.09
N ALA A 317 16.73 1.29 -5.72
CA ALA A 317 16.96 0.02 -6.41
C ALA A 317 17.31 -1.06 -5.38
N LEU A 318 16.42 -1.24 -4.39
CA LEU A 318 16.67 -2.16 -3.28
C LEU A 318 16.04 -3.52 -3.55
N PRO A 319 16.76 -4.64 -3.31
CA PRO A 319 16.19 -5.95 -3.52
C PRO A 319 15.10 -6.23 -2.48
N LEU A 320 13.89 -6.53 -2.95
CA LEU A 320 12.79 -6.87 -2.05
C LEU A 320 12.84 -8.34 -1.62
N LEU A 321 13.34 -9.22 -2.49
CA LEU A 321 13.35 -10.68 -2.31
C LEU A 321 14.75 -11.28 -2.03
N ALA A 322 15.84 -10.50 -2.12
CA ALA A 322 17.19 -11.04 -1.96
C ALA A 322 17.65 -11.00 -0.50
N GLY A 323 17.66 -12.16 0.17
CA GLY A 323 18.40 -12.39 1.42
C GLY A 323 19.68 -13.17 1.16
N ASP A 324 20.51 -13.39 2.20
CA ASP A 324 21.76 -14.16 2.11
C ASP A 324 21.54 -15.56 1.50
N CYS A 325 21.83 -15.72 0.21
CA CYS A 325 21.82 -17.00 -0.50
C CYS A 325 23.14 -17.78 -0.31
N HIS A 326 24.13 -17.20 0.37
CA HIS A 326 25.45 -17.77 0.59
C HIS A 326 25.58 -18.36 2.00
N GLY A 327 24.83 -19.44 2.26
CA GLY A 327 24.98 -20.24 3.47
C GLY A 327 24.72 -21.71 3.15
N ASN A 328 25.75 -22.54 3.25
CA ASN A 328 25.63 -24.00 3.13
C ASN A 328 24.58 -24.53 4.11
N GLY A 329 23.39 -24.91 3.61
CA GLY A 329 22.50 -25.90 4.22
C GLY A 329 21.96 -25.67 5.63
N ALA A 330 22.31 -24.58 6.31
CA ALA A 330 21.88 -24.26 7.66
C ALA A 330 21.78 -22.73 7.78
N ASP A 331 20.54 -22.24 7.84
CA ASP A 331 20.09 -20.93 8.36
C ASP A 331 19.22 -20.12 7.39
N SER A 332 17.94 -20.50 7.30
CA SER A 332 16.86 -19.58 6.93
C SER A 332 15.54 -19.88 7.66
N ARG A 333 15.55 -20.73 8.69
CA ARG A 333 14.41 -20.91 9.59
C ARG A 333 14.45 -19.85 10.68
N GLY A 334 13.99 -18.64 10.35
CA GLY A 334 13.78 -17.57 11.32
C GLY A 334 15.02 -16.74 11.65
N SER A 335 15.77 -16.30 10.63
CA SER A 335 16.75 -15.22 10.83
C SER A 335 16.04 -13.99 11.39
N SER A 336 16.54 -13.43 12.50
CA SER A 336 16.06 -12.18 13.07
C SER A 336 16.43 -10.95 12.23
N ARG A 337 17.34 -11.11 11.26
CA ARG A 337 17.80 -10.02 10.40
C ARG A 337 16.79 -9.71 9.30
N PRO A 338 16.54 -8.43 8.99
CA PRO A 338 15.72 -8.06 7.86
C PRO A 338 16.34 -8.50 6.54
N VAL A 339 15.49 -8.72 5.54
CA VAL A 339 15.88 -8.92 4.14
C VAL A 339 16.42 -7.59 3.58
N GLY A 340 15.86 -6.47 4.01
CA GLY A 340 16.45 -5.16 3.86
C GLY A 340 15.75 -4.11 4.72
N GLU A 341 16.41 -2.98 4.89
CA GLU A 341 15.87 -1.83 5.60
C GLU A 341 16.23 -0.49 4.93
N VAL A 342 15.42 0.50 5.24
CA VAL A 342 15.51 1.86 4.77
C VAL A 342 15.35 2.78 5.97
N HIS A 343 16.40 3.53 6.28
CA HIS A 343 16.40 4.53 7.35
C HIS A 343 15.95 5.89 6.80
N LEU A 344 15.01 6.53 7.47
CA LEU A 344 14.47 7.85 7.15
C LEU A 344 14.62 8.73 8.37
N LYS A 345 15.54 9.68 8.27
CA LYS A 345 15.69 10.72 9.27
C LYS A 345 14.74 11.87 8.97
N LEU A 346 13.76 12.09 9.85
CA LEU A 346 12.84 13.22 9.77
C LEU A 346 13.41 14.39 10.59
N ASN A 347 13.58 15.55 9.96
CA ASN A 347 13.91 16.78 10.66
C ASN A 347 12.67 17.68 10.69
N PHE A 348 12.15 17.96 11.89
CA PHE A 348 11.02 18.87 12.10
C PHE A 348 11.57 20.25 12.46
N SER A 349 11.11 21.32 11.81
CA SER A 349 11.60 22.68 12.11
C SER A 349 11.29 23.11 13.55
N HIS A 350 12.19 23.85 14.19
CA HIS A 350 12.11 24.21 15.61
C HIS A 350 10.83 25.01 15.99
N ASP A 351 10.26 25.77 15.05
CA ASP A 351 9.00 26.52 15.24
C ASP A 351 7.74 25.66 15.06
N SER A 352 7.88 24.36 14.81
CA SER A 352 6.77 23.49 14.44
C SER A 352 6.14 22.75 15.61
N TRP A 353 6.59 22.93 16.86
CA TRP A 353 6.05 22.21 18.01
C TRP A 353 5.69 23.09 19.22
N LEU A 354 5.93 24.40 19.11
CA LEU A 354 5.39 25.44 20.00
C LEU A 354 3.99 25.82 19.53
#